data_AF-A0A968F0B5-F1
#
_entry.id   AF-A0A968F0B5-F1
#
_cell.length_a   1.000
_cell.length_b   1.000
_cell.length_c   1.000
_cell.angle_alpha   90.00
_cell.angle_beta   90.00
_cell.angle_gamma   90.00
#
_symmetry.space_group_name_H-M   'P 1'
#
loop_
_entity.id
_entity.type
_entity.pdbx_description
1 polymer ?
#
loop_
_entity_poly.entity_id
_entity_poly.type
_entity_poly.pdbx_seq_one_letter_code
_entity_poly.pdbx_strand_id
1 'polypeptide(L)'
;MELDAHTYSFSRKELLELNEFNTGIFAFRGEPLYKFIHHLEANNAQGELYVTDLIKIFNDHHRTVLGTQARKNRDVIGFNNKSVLKEMNSLYKREAYEKLKDIIALRDPDDFFLNDEMVEGLIEL
;
A
#
# COMPACT_ATOMS: atom_id res chain seq x y z
N MET A 1 17.33 -0.53 -26.08
CA MET A 1 16.08 -0.53 -25.29
C MET A 1 15.95 0.87 -24.74
N GLU A 2 15.29 1.74 -25.49
CA GLU A 2 15.16 3.17 -25.19
C GLU A 2 14.17 3.34 -24.03
N LEU A 3 14.62 3.98 -22.95
CA LEU A 3 13.79 4.38 -21.84
C LEU A 3 13.43 5.85 -22.09
N ASP A 4 12.32 6.08 -22.81
CA ASP A 4 11.79 7.41 -23.02
C ASP A 4 11.34 8.00 -21.68
N ALA A 5 12.00 9.10 -21.29
CA ALA A 5 11.58 9.97 -20.20
C ALA A 5 10.30 10.71 -20.62
N HIS A 6 9.18 10.02 -20.58
CA HIS A 6 7.88 10.60 -20.89
C HIS A 6 7.55 11.66 -19.83
N THR A 7 7.54 12.93 -20.25
CA THR A 7 6.98 14.01 -19.44
C THR A 7 5.46 13.96 -19.61
N TYR A 8 4.75 13.63 -18.55
CA TYR A 8 3.29 13.63 -18.53
C TYR A 8 2.76 14.96 -17.97
N SER A 9 1.76 15.52 -18.63
CA SER A 9 1.03 16.71 -18.14
C SER A 9 -0.46 16.39 -18.06
N PHE A 10 -1.09 16.66 -16.92
CA PHE A 10 -2.51 16.42 -16.70
C PHE A 10 -3.23 17.74 -16.40
N SER A 11 -4.42 17.91 -16.98
CA SER A 11 -5.36 18.95 -16.58
C SER A 11 -5.94 18.65 -15.20
N ARG A 12 -6.51 19.68 -14.55
CA ARG A 12 -7.23 19.50 -13.27
C ARG A 12 -8.36 18.47 -13.38
N LYS A 13 -9.05 18.43 -14.53
CA LYS A 13 -10.14 17.47 -14.75
C LYS A 13 -9.60 16.04 -14.78
N GLU A 14 -8.53 15.79 -15.53
CA GLU A 14 -7.89 14.47 -15.61
C GLU A 14 -7.35 14.02 -14.25
N LEU A 15 -6.77 14.94 -13.46
CA LEU A 15 -6.32 14.63 -12.10
C LEU A 15 -7.45 14.24 -11.14
N LEU A 16 -8.63 14.86 -11.27
CA LEU A 16 -9.79 14.53 -10.44
C LEU A 16 -10.46 13.21 -10.85
N GLU A 17 -10.23 12.75 -12.09
CA GLU A 17 -10.73 11.47 -12.61
C GLU A 17 -9.74 10.32 -12.36
N LEU A 18 -8.52 10.62 -11.87
CA LEU A 18 -7.51 9.63 -11.56
C LEU A 18 -7.87 8.86 -10.27
N ASN A 19 -8.06 7.55 -10.40
CA ASN A 19 -8.35 6.65 -9.28
C ASN A 19 -7.12 5.86 -8.80
N GLU A 20 -5.94 6.14 -9.36
CA GLU A 20 -4.68 5.55 -8.93
C GLU A 20 -4.09 6.36 -7.77
N PHE A 21 -3.62 5.66 -6.74
CA PHE A 21 -2.99 6.28 -5.59
C PHE A 21 -1.73 5.51 -5.22
N ASN A 22 -0.79 6.22 -4.58
CA ASN A 22 0.43 5.61 -4.07
C ASN A 22 0.09 4.75 -2.84
N THR A 23 0.46 3.47 -2.87
CA THR A 23 0.20 2.51 -1.78
C THR A 23 1.16 2.67 -0.59
N GLY A 24 2.20 3.49 -0.73
CA GLY A 24 3.28 3.64 0.25
C GLY A 24 4.28 2.47 0.25
N ILE A 25 4.13 1.52 -0.66
CA ILE A 25 5.00 0.33 -0.74
C ILE A 25 5.98 0.51 -1.89
N PHE A 26 7.28 0.41 -1.57
CA PHE A 26 8.35 0.56 -2.54
C PHE A 26 9.38 -0.55 -2.37
N ALA A 27 9.98 -0.98 -3.48
CA ALA A 27 11.11 -1.89 -3.50
C ALA A 27 12.27 -1.23 -4.23
N PHE A 28 13.42 -1.12 -3.55
CA PHE A 28 14.61 -0.49 -4.11
C PHE A 28 15.78 -1.46 -4.16
N ARG A 29 16.64 -1.28 -5.16
CA ARG A 29 18.01 -1.82 -5.08
C ARG A 29 18.77 -1.00 -4.03
N GLY A 30 19.40 -1.69 -3.08
CA GLY A 30 20.06 -1.04 -1.93
C GLY A 30 21.14 -0.03 -2.33
N GLU A 31 22.07 -0.40 -3.19
CA GLU A 31 23.17 0.50 -3.61
C GLU A 31 22.66 1.80 -4.26
N PRO A 32 21.76 1.77 -5.27
CA PRO A 32 21.13 2.98 -5.79
C PRO A 32 20.40 3.81 -4.72
N LEU A 33 19.67 3.17 -3.81
CA LEU A 33 18.97 3.88 -2.74
C LEU A 33 19.95 4.69 -1.88
N TYR A 34 21.00 4.07 -1.35
CA TYR A 34 21.99 4.77 -0.54
C TYR A 34 22.69 5.90 -1.29
N LYS A 35 22.94 5.72 -2.58
CA LYS A 35 23.57 6.75 -3.40
C LYS A 35 22.69 7.99 -3.56
N PHE A 36 21.38 7.81 -3.75
CA PHE A 36 20.48 8.89 -4.16
C PHE A 36 19.54 9.40 -3.06
N ILE A 37 19.42 8.71 -1.93
CA ILE A 37 18.52 9.15 -0.84
C ILE A 37 18.89 10.54 -0.28
N HIS A 38 20.17 10.91 -0.36
CA HIS A 38 20.66 12.22 0.07
C HIS A 38 20.28 13.38 -0.87
N HIS A 39 19.67 13.09 -2.02
CA HIS A 39 19.16 14.11 -2.96
C HIS A 39 17.72 14.54 -2.62
N LEU A 40 17.11 13.95 -1.59
CA LEU A 40 15.80 14.39 -1.12
C LEU A 40 15.90 15.80 -0.53
N GLU A 41 14.97 16.67 -0.94
CA GLU A 41 14.89 18.05 -0.47
C GLU A 41 13.51 18.32 0.13
N ALA A 42 13.46 19.16 1.16
CA ALA A 42 12.22 19.54 1.84
C ALA A 42 11.48 20.70 1.12
N ASN A 43 11.53 20.73 -0.21
CA ASN A 43 10.94 21.81 -1.02
C ASN A 43 9.48 21.52 -1.40
N ASN A 44 8.65 21.25 -0.40
CA ASN A 44 7.21 21.06 -0.57
C ASN A 44 6.44 21.88 0.49
N ALA A 45 5.12 21.92 0.34
CA ALA A 45 4.25 22.72 1.19
C ALA A 45 4.32 22.37 2.69
N GLN A 46 4.79 21.16 3.04
CA GLN A 46 4.93 20.70 4.42
C GLN A 46 6.36 20.84 4.97
N GLY A 47 7.36 21.08 4.12
CA GLY A 47 8.76 21.14 4.54
C GLY A 47 9.33 19.79 4.98
N GLU A 48 8.82 18.68 4.43
CA GLU A 48 9.21 17.31 4.81
C GLU A 48 9.98 16.60 3.68
N LEU A 49 10.73 15.55 4.00
CA LEU A 49 11.37 14.71 2.98
C LEU A 49 10.38 13.63 2.52
N TYR A 50 9.91 13.72 1.29
CA TYR A 50 8.99 12.74 0.72
C TYR A 50 9.75 11.61 0.03
N VAL A 51 9.57 10.37 0.51
CA VAL A 51 10.13 9.16 -0.14
C VAL A 51 9.66 9.03 -1.60
N THR A 52 8.48 9.55 -1.93
CA THR A 52 7.96 9.56 -3.31
C THR A 52 8.85 10.32 -4.29
N ASP A 53 9.60 11.32 -3.83
CA ASP A 53 10.47 12.11 -4.70
C ASP A 53 11.66 11.29 -5.23
N LEU A 54 11.97 10.15 -4.59
CA LEU A 54 12.92 9.18 -5.13
C LEU A 54 12.50 8.66 -6.51
N ILE A 55 11.21 8.63 -6.84
CA ILE A 55 10.74 8.27 -8.19
C ILE A 55 11.32 9.24 -9.22
N LYS A 56 11.17 10.54 -8.98
CA LYS A 56 11.71 11.58 -9.87
C LYS A 56 13.23 11.54 -9.90
N ILE A 57 13.89 11.47 -8.74
CA ILE A 57 15.35 11.41 -8.64
C ILE A 57 15.92 10.23 -9.43
N PHE A 58 15.29 9.05 -9.33
CA PHE A 58 15.74 7.86 -10.06
C PHE A 58 15.55 8.02 -11.57
N ASN A 59 14.43 8.59 -12.01
CA ASN A 59 14.19 8.89 -13.43
C ASN A 59 15.22 9.88 -13.98
N ASP A 60 15.50 10.97 -13.26
CA ASP A 60 16.48 12.00 -13.63
C ASP A 60 17.91 11.41 -13.72
N HIS A 61 18.21 10.36 -12.94
CA HIS A 61 19.48 9.61 -12.99
C HIS A 61 19.45 8.37 -13.90
N HIS A 62 18.50 8.30 -14.84
CA HIS A 62 18.35 7.22 -15.83
C HIS A 62 18.30 5.81 -15.20
N ARG A 63 17.69 5.69 -14.02
CA ARG A 63 17.41 4.40 -13.38
C ARG A 63 16.03 3.90 -13.80
N THR A 64 15.88 2.59 -13.87
CA THR A 64 14.59 1.96 -14.15
C THR A 64 13.67 2.11 -12.96
N VAL A 65 12.51 2.72 -13.19
CA VAL A 65 11.39 2.80 -12.24
C VAL A 65 10.18 2.10 -12.85
N LEU A 66 9.53 1.24 -12.07
CA LEU A 66 8.35 0.48 -12.51
C LEU A 66 7.23 0.64 -11.47
N GLY A 67 6.01 0.86 -11.96
CA GLY A 67 4.79 0.76 -11.15
C GLY A 67 4.21 -0.65 -11.23
N THR A 68 3.66 -1.14 -10.12
CA THR A 68 2.88 -2.38 -10.08
C THR A 68 1.59 -2.14 -9.33
N GLN A 69 0.51 -2.78 -9.78
CA GLN A 69 -0.81 -2.65 -9.16
C GLN A 69 -1.04 -3.79 -8.17
N ALA A 70 -1.67 -3.47 -7.04
CA ALA A 70 -2.14 -4.48 -6.12
C ALA A 70 -3.25 -5.32 -6.79
N ARG A 71 -3.31 -6.62 -6.49
CA ARG A 71 -4.37 -7.49 -7.02
C ARG A 71 -5.74 -7.11 -6.49
N LYS A 72 -5.80 -6.68 -5.22
CA LYS A 72 -7.01 -6.21 -4.56
C LYS A 72 -6.67 -4.95 -3.78
N ASN A 73 -7.54 -3.94 -3.82
CA ASN A 73 -7.35 -2.69 -3.07
C ASN A 73 -7.11 -2.95 -1.58
N ARG A 74 -7.81 -3.95 -1.01
CA ARG A 74 -7.69 -4.32 0.40
C ARG A 74 -6.30 -4.74 0.84
N ASP A 75 -5.48 -5.25 -0.06
CA ASP A 75 -4.14 -5.75 0.24
C ASP A 75 -3.16 -4.58 0.51
N VAL A 76 -3.56 -3.35 0.16
CA VAL A 76 -2.75 -2.13 0.26
C VAL A 76 -3.50 -1.00 0.96
N ILE A 77 -4.56 -1.31 1.72
CA ILE A 77 -5.26 -0.30 2.53
C ILE A 77 -4.32 0.16 3.65
N GLY A 78 -3.98 1.44 3.63
CA GLY A 78 -3.36 2.15 4.75
C GLY A 78 -4.43 2.87 5.58
N PHE A 79 -4.26 2.89 6.90
CA PHE A 79 -5.17 3.62 7.79
C PHE A 79 -4.53 4.92 8.26
N ASN A 80 -5.18 6.04 7.96
CA ASN A 80 -4.82 7.36 8.51
C ASN A 80 -5.88 7.88 9.49
N ASN A 81 -6.99 7.16 9.65
CA ASN A 81 -8.09 7.54 10.53
C ASN A 81 -8.78 6.29 11.13
N LYS A 82 -9.60 6.53 12.16
CA LYS A 82 -10.28 5.46 12.90
C LYS A 82 -11.35 4.72 12.08
N SER A 83 -11.94 5.38 11.08
CA SER A 83 -12.93 4.74 10.20
C SER A 83 -12.32 3.64 9.35
N VAL A 84 -11.13 3.88 8.77
CA VAL A 84 -10.43 2.87 7.98
C VAL A 84 -9.98 1.70 8.86
N LEU A 85 -9.50 1.97 10.08
CA LEU A 85 -9.16 0.91 11.04
C LEU A 85 -10.37 0.00 11.36
N LYS A 86 -11.55 0.59 11.56
CA LYS A 86 -12.78 -0.18 11.77
C LYS A 86 -13.12 -1.06 10.55
N GLU A 87 -12.98 -0.50 9.35
CA GLU A 87 -13.18 -1.25 8.10
C GLU A 87 -12.21 -2.43 7.98
N MET A 88 -10.92 -2.22 8.24
CA MET A 88 -9.92 -3.29 8.23
C MET A 88 -10.25 -4.40 9.23
N ASN A 89 -10.69 -4.06 10.44
CA ASN A 89 -11.13 -5.05 11.44
C ASN A 89 -12.36 -5.84 10.96
N SER A 90 -13.34 -5.17 10.33
CA SER A 90 -14.50 -5.86 9.75
C SER A 90 -14.09 -6.80 8.61
N LEU A 91 -13.16 -6.38 7.75
CA LEU A 91 -12.60 -7.23 6.69
C LEU A 91 -11.92 -8.46 7.27
N TYR A 92 -11.07 -8.27 8.28
CA TYR A 92 -10.38 -9.35 8.98
C TYR A 92 -11.35 -10.36 9.60
N LYS A 93 -12.33 -9.88 10.39
CA LYS A 93 -13.33 -10.76 11.01
C LYS A 93 -14.08 -11.59 9.98
N ARG A 94 -14.48 -10.99 8.87
CA ARG A 94 -15.12 -11.74 7.79
C ARG A 94 -14.21 -12.83 7.23
N GLU A 95 -12.93 -12.54 6.99
CA GLU A 95 -11.98 -13.55 6.49
C GLU A 95 -11.70 -14.67 7.51
N ALA A 96 -11.59 -14.34 8.80
CA ALA A 96 -11.44 -15.33 9.87
C ALA A 96 -12.70 -16.21 10.00
N TYR A 97 -13.89 -15.61 9.94
CA TYR A 97 -15.15 -16.35 9.95
C TYR A 97 -15.24 -17.33 8.78
N GLU A 98 -14.94 -16.88 7.56
CA GLU A 98 -14.98 -17.75 6.37
C GLU A 98 -14.04 -18.95 6.48
N LYS A 99 -12.90 -18.81 7.16
CA LYS A 99 -11.96 -19.93 7.42
C LYS A 99 -12.48 -20.91 8.48
N LEU A 100 -13.23 -20.41 9.48
CA LEU A 100 -13.55 -21.17 10.70
C LEU A 100 -14.98 -21.70 10.76
N LYS A 101 -15.91 -21.17 9.94
CA LYS A 101 -17.36 -21.46 10.02
C LYS A 101 -17.73 -22.94 9.92
N ASP A 102 -16.90 -23.75 9.25
CA ASP A 102 -17.12 -25.18 9.04
C ASP A 102 -16.36 -26.06 10.06
N ILE A 103 -15.56 -25.43 10.94
CA ILE A 103 -14.73 -26.09 11.95
C ILE A 103 -15.31 -25.86 13.35
N ILE A 104 -15.68 -24.62 13.66
CA ILE A 104 -16.26 -24.22 14.94
C ILE A 104 -17.52 -23.39 14.74
N ALA A 105 -18.44 -23.50 15.71
CA ALA A 105 -19.60 -22.63 15.76
C ALA A 105 -19.25 -21.31 16.47
N LEU A 106 -19.16 -20.23 15.70
CA LEU A 106 -19.11 -18.86 16.23
C LEU A 106 -20.53 -18.37 16.45
N ARG A 107 -20.86 -17.99 17.70
CA ARG A 107 -22.21 -17.57 18.09
C ARG A 107 -22.70 -16.35 17.33
N ASP A 108 -21.80 -15.38 17.12
CA ASP A 108 -22.06 -14.17 16.36
C ASP A 108 -20.93 -13.99 15.33
N PRO A 109 -21.23 -14.01 14.02
CA PRO A 109 -20.23 -13.83 12.97
C PRO A 109 -19.71 -12.39 12.85
N ASP A 110 -20.42 -11.41 13.42
CA ASP A 110 -20.05 -10.00 13.38
C ASP A 110 -19.40 -9.52 14.69
N ASP A 111 -19.54 -10.28 15.78
CA ASP A 111 -19.00 -9.93 17.11
C ASP A 111 -18.14 -11.04 17.73
N PHE A 112 -16.88 -11.09 17.30
CA PHE A 112 -15.85 -11.93 17.90
C PHE A 112 -14.46 -11.32 17.74
N PHE A 113 -13.51 -11.80 18.56
CA PHE A 113 -12.11 -11.41 18.51
C PHE A 113 -11.24 -12.67 18.55
N LEU A 114 -10.49 -12.88 17.47
CA LEU A 114 -9.48 -13.92 17.36
C LEU A 114 -8.24 -13.27 16.76
N ASN A 115 -7.06 -13.66 17.22
CA ASN A 115 -5.81 -13.29 16.56
C ASN A 115 -5.43 -14.38 15.53
N ASP A 116 -4.44 -14.08 14.70
CA ASP A 116 -4.01 -14.99 13.63
C ASP A 116 -3.54 -16.34 14.17
N GLU A 117 -2.76 -16.34 15.26
CA GLU A 117 -2.26 -17.58 15.89
C GLU A 117 -3.40 -18.52 16.31
N MET A 118 -4.48 -17.97 16.88
CA MET A 118 -5.65 -18.78 17.24
C MET A 118 -6.42 -19.25 16.01
N VAL A 119 -6.57 -18.42 14.98
CA VAL A 119 -7.23 -18.83 13.73
C VAL A 119 -6.47 -19.97 13.08
N GLU A 120 -5.14 -19.86 12.99
CA GLU A 120 -4.27 -20.90 12.42
C GLU A 120 -4.32 -22.19 13.23
N GLY A 121 -4.18 -22.09 14.57
CA GLY A 121 -4.23 -23.25 15.45
C GLY A 121 -5.57 -24.00 15.40
N LEU A 122 -6.69 -23.30 15.18
CA LEU A 122 -8.01 -23.93 15.02
C LEU A 122 -8.18 -24.64 13.67
N ILE A 123 -7.51 -24.18 12.61
CA ILE A 123 -7.54 -24.81 11.27
C ILE A 123 -6.78 -26.14 11.27
N GLU A 124 -5.80 -26.30 12.15
CA GLU A 124 -4.95 -27.49 12.27
C GLU A 124 -5.53 -28.60 13.16
N LEU A 125 -6.67 -28.37 13.83
CA LEU A 125 -7.39 -29.36 14.65
C LEU A 125 -8.08 -30.43 13.80
#